data_AF-A0A1I0JCT3-F1
#
_entry.id   AF-A0A1I0JCT3-F1
#
_cell.length_a   1.000
_cell.length_b   1.000
_cell.length_c   1.000
_cell.angle_alpha   90.00
_cell.angle_beta   90.00
_cell.angle_gamma   90.00
#
_symmetry.space_group_name_H-M   'P 1'
#
loop_
_entity.id
_entity.type
_entity.pdbx_description
1 polymer ?
#
loop_
_entity_poly.entity_id
_entity_poly.type
_entity_poly.pdbx_seq_one_letter_code
_entity_poly.pdbx_strand_id
1 'polypeptide(L)'
;MEKTIRILGIAPYEALRAAMVKIAKNRPDLSVDIYLGNMKEGVDIAKFHQNENYDVIISRGATARLIKEEVHIPVISVDFSAYDILRTIKLAENYPYRYAVLGFPGITKGARILCDLLQKDMEIITIYHEEDAKEAIKDLKQRGISMVICGTVGENYAKKMGLASILVLSGDESVEAAFDQAVEMSYGYAYMRQRKTLYETILTGEPESLLLYDSKGSLFFSSWDAGHGDEAPAHLPELATMPPEGIERVQAVKNILFEISGKWVELDEHRYALFRIREAKMPVGAGRQGIFFFNRNQAESDYYNSFYAASGALGMMEGQINALAKTSQPVVITGEEGCGKDQIARYLYIHSPLRNNSFIMIDCELINDKSWAFLINSSGSPFGENNQTYYFKNLDRLPDNKYRQLEFVLLEQSLPQRNRVILTCVLDKNGKLPERILRFINQFSCSKIRLPSLRERMTEFSMLASLYMAKKNTELGKQILGFEPAALELLQNYDWPCNYTQLKRVLDALVGMTDTSYISQLHTSWLLSEEKSIYGSDSSQDAIDLNRTLYEINRDIINRELVRMKGNQTAVAKKLGISRTTLWRYAKE
;
A
#
# COMPACT_ATOMS: atom_id res chain seq x y z
N MET A 1 -39.60 6.80 0.01
CA MET A 1 -40.29 5.65 -0.63
C MET A 1 -40.13 4.49 0.32
N GLU A 2 -41.23 4.05 0.96
CA GLU A 2 -41.21 2.84 1.78
C GLU A 2 -40.79 1.66 0.89
N LYS A 3 -39.72 0.98 1.29
CA LYS A 3 -39.19 -0.17 0.56
C LYS A 3 -40.21 -1.30 0.71
N THR A 4 -40.78 -1.77 -0.40
CA THR A 4 -41.63 -2.96 -0.44
C THR A 4 -40.85 -4.16 0.08
N ILE A 5 -41.35 -4.83 1.12
CA ILE A 5 -40.68 -5.98 1.75
C ILE A 5 -40.84 -7.19 0.83
N ARG A 6 -39.73 -7.86 0.50
CA ARG A 6 -39.73 -9.05 -0.37
C ARG A 6 -39.70 -10.31 0.47
N ILE A 7 -40.72 -11.16 0.33
CA ILE A 7 -40.91 -12.37 1.10
C ILE A 7 -40.83 -13.59 0.16
N LEU A 8 -40.01 -14.57 0.54
CA LEU A 8 -40.00 -15.88 -0.10
C LEU A 8 -40.85 -16.86 0.73
N GLY A 9 -42.02 -17.24 0.20
CA GLY A 9 -42.87 -18.25 0.80
C GLY A 9 -42.49 -19.65 0.31
N ILE A 10 -42.19 -20.58 1.23
CA ILE A 10 -41.93 -21.99 0.91
C ILE A 10 -42.95 -22.84 1.65
N ALA A 11 -43.96 -23.31 0.93
CA ALA A 11 -45.07 -24.06 1.47
C ALA A 11 -44.84 -25.58 1.34
N PRO A 12 -44.86 -26.36 2.45
CA PRO A 12 -44.68 -27.82 2.38
C PRO A 12 -45.87 -28.59 1.80
N TYR A 13 -47.03 -27.93 1.62
CA TYR A 13 -48.24 -28.52 1.08
C TYR A 13 -49.14 -27.45 0.43
N GLU A 14 -50.00 -27.87 -0.50
CA GLU A 14 -50.78 -26.97 -1.36
C GLU A 14 -51.76 -26.07 -0.59
N ALA A 15 -52.37 -26.56 0.49
CA ALA A 15 -53.29 -25.75 1.30
C ALA A 15 -52.59 -24.54 1.95
N LEU A 16 -51.35 -24.69 2.42
CA LEU A 16 -50.58 -23.57 2.96
C LEU A 16 -50.19 -22.60 1.85
N ARG A 17 -49.80 -23.10 0.67
CA ARG A 17 -49.51 -22.27 -0.50
C ARG A 17 -50.73 -21.42 -0.86
N ALA A 18 -51.91 -22.02 -0.93
CA ALA A 18 -53.15 -21.32 -1.22
C ALA A 18 -53.47 -20.25 -0.17
N ALA A 19 -53.28 -20.55 1.11
CA ALA A 19 -53.46 -19.58 2.19
C ALA A 19 -52.46 -18.41 2.07
N MET A 20 -51.18 -18.69 1.82
CA MET A 20 -50.15 -17.66 1.59
C MET A 20 -50.49 -16.77 0.38
N VAL A 21 -50.92 -17.36 -0.74
CA VAL A 21 -51.33 -16.60 -1.94
C VAL A 21 -52.54 -15.71 -1.64
N LYS A 22 -53.50 -16.21 -0.86
CA LYS A 22 -54.69 -15.45 -0.47
C LYS A 22 -54.32 -14.24 0.40
N ILE A 23 -53.51 -14.45 1.44
CA ILE A 23 -53.06 -13.37 2.34
C ILE A 23 -52.19 -12.36 1.58
N ALA A 24 -51.25 -12.83 0.74
CA ALA A 24 -50.39 -11.96 -0.05
C ALA A 24 -51.18 -11.01 -0.99
N LYS A 25 -52.29 -11.47 -1.58
CA LYS A 25 -53.15 -10.62 -2.42
C LYS A 25 -53.77 -9.44 -1.67
N ASN A 26 -53.99 -9.58 -0.36
CA ASN A 26 -54.55 -8.53 0.49
C ASN A 26 -53.49 -7.59 1.07
N ARG A 27 -52.21 -7.78 0.73
CA ARG A 27 -51.06 -7.05 1.28
C ARG A 27 -50.24 -6.37 0.16
N PRO A 28 -50.70 -5.20 -0.33
CA PRO A 28 -49.99 -4.47 -1.39
C PRO A 28 -48.64 -3.90 -0.93
N ASP A 29 -48.39 -3.87 0.39
CA ASP A 29 -47.13 -3.52 1.03
C ASP A 29 -46.01 -4.55 0.80
N LEU A 30 -46.34 -5.75 0.30
CA LEU A 30 -45.43 -6.89 0.21
C LEU A 30 -45.25 -7.38 -1.24
N SER A 31 -44.03 -7.83 -1.56
CA SER A 31 -43.70 -8.57 -2.77
C SER A 31 -43.46 -10.02 -2.38
N VAL A 32 -44.36 -10.94 -2.74
CA VAL A 32 -44.33 -12.30 -2.21
C VAL A 32 -44.23 -13.31 -3.35
N ASP A 33 -43.15 -14.10 -3.34
CA ASP A 33 -42.95 -15.21 -4.27
C ASP A 33 -43.14 -16.52 -3.50
N ILE A 34 -44.04 -17.40 -3.97
CA ILE A 34 -44.47 -18.58 -3.20
C ILE A 34 -44.24 -19.86 -4.00
N TYR A 35 -43.42 -20.74 -3.44
CA TYR A 35 -43.06 -22.03 -4.00
C TYR A 35 -43.58 -23.19 -3.14
N LEU A 36 -43.82 -24.32 -3.78
CA LEU A 36 -44.13 -25.56 -3.10
C LEU A 36 -42.83 -26.34 -2.91
N GLY A 37 -42.52 -26.73 -1.67
CA GLY A 37 -41.31 -27.48 -1.35
C GLY A 37 -41.37 -28.00 0.07
N ASN A 38 -41.22 -29.31 0.23
CA ASN A 38 -41.27 -29.97 1.53
C ASN A 38 -39.88 -30.51 1.87
N MET A 39 -39.46 -30.32 3.13
CA MET A 39 -38.19 -30.85 3.65
C MET A 39 -37.00 -30.43 2.78
N LYS A 40 -36.28 -31.40 2.20
CA LYS A 40 -35.09 -31.16 1.38
C LYS A 40 -35.38 -30.29 0.16
N GLU A 41 -36.52 -30.48 -0.50
CA GLU A 41 -36.93 -29.64 -1.64
C GLU A 41 -37.09 -28.17 -1.22
N GLY A 42 -37.62 -27.93 -0.02
CA GLY A 42 -37.75 -26.59 0.53
C GLY A 42 -36.38 -25.94 0.82
N VAL A 43 -35.42 -26.72 1.33
CA VAL A 43 -34.03 -26.25 1.52
C VAL A 43 -33.35 -25.93 0.19
N ASP A 44 -33.54 -26.79 -0.82
CA ASP A 44 -32.94 -26.61 -2.15
C ASP A 44 -33.47 -25.32 -2.82
N ILE A 45 -34.79 -25.06 -2.72
CA ILE A 45 -35.42 -23.81 -3.19
C ILE A 45 -34.85 -22.61 -2.43
N ALA A 46 -34.77 -22.69 -1.09
CA ALA A 46 -34.24 -21.61 -0.28
C ALA A 46 -32.78 -21.27 -0.63
N LYS A 47 -31.93 -22.29 -0.84
CA LYS A 47 -30.53 -22.12 -1.25
C LYS A 47 -30.39 -21.54 -2.66
N PHE A 48 -31.26 -21.95 -3.57
CA PHE A 48 -31.26 -21.42 -4.94
C PHE A 48 -31.58 -19.91 -4.95
N HIS A 49 -32.57 -19.50 -4.17
CA HIS A 49 -33.04 -18.12 -4.09
C HIS A 49 -32.33 -17.26 -3.02
N GLN A 50 -31.36 -17.80 -2.28
CA GLN A 50 -30.75 -17.08 -1.15
C GLN A 50 -29.96 -15.82 -1.55
N ASN A 51 -29.51 -15.75 -2.80
CA ASN A 51 -28.79 -14.61 -3.34
C ASN A 51 -29.71 -13.58 -4.01
N GLU A 52 -31.01 -13.88 -4.08
CA GLU A 52 -32.01 -12.92 -4.51
C GLU A 52 -32.32 -11.95 -3.37
N ASN A 53 -32.80 -10.75 -3.70
CA ASN A 53 -33.07 -9.67 -2.74
C ASN A 53 -34.35 -9.93 -1.89
N TYR A 54 -34.49 -11.10 -1.26
CA TYR A 54 -35.53 -11.36 -0.26
C TYR A 54 -35.08 -10.86 1.11
N ASP A 55 -36.01 -10.26 1.84
CA ASP A 55 -35.78 -9.77 3.19
C ASP A 55 -36.02 -10.88 4.25
N VAL A 56 -36.93 -11.82 3.97
CA VAL A 56 -37.35 -12.89 4.91
C VAL A 56 -37.97 -14.08 4.19
N ILE A 57 -37.82 -15.28 4.76
CA ILE A 57 -38.45 -16.53 4.29
C ILE A 57 -39.59 -16.91 5.25
N ILE A 58 -40.75 -17.27 4.72
CA ILE A 58 -41.86 -17.84 5.50
C ILE A 58 -42.05 -19.30 5.10
N SER A 59 -41.99 -20.20 6.07
CA SER A 59 -42.27 -21.63 5.85
C SER A 59 -42.99 -22.24 7.06
N ARG A 60 -43.04 -23.57 7.17
CA ARG A 60 -43.79 -24.27 8.23
C ARG A 60 -43.02 -25.43 8.83
N GLY A 61 -43.00 -25.49 10.17
CA GLY A 61 -42.64 -26.69 10.92
C GLY A 61 -41.23 -27.20 10.62
N ALA A 62 -41.11 -28.52 10.37
CA ALA A 62 -39.82 -29.16 10.11
C ALA A 62 -39.09 -28.55 8.90
N THR A 63 -39.81 -28.19 7.84
CA THR A 63 -39.22 -27.55 6.66
C THR A 63 -38.63 -26.18 7.01
N ALA A 64 -39.34 -25.34 7.77
CA ALA A 64 -38.83 -24.05 8.23
C ALA A 64 -37.56 -24.21 9.09
N ARG A 65 -37.53 -25.22 9.96
CA ARG A 65 -36.36 -25.51 10.80
C ARG A 65 -35.14 -25.89 9.96
N LEU A 66 -35.31 -26.79 8.99
CA LEU A 66 -34.22 -27.20 8.10
C LEU A 66 -33.69 -26.05 7.25
N ILE A 67 -34.58 -25.19 6.73
CA ILE A 67 -34.15 -24.01 5.98
C ILE A 67 -33.33 -23.09 6.88
N LYS A 68 -33.77 -22.85 8.12
CA LYS A 68 -33.09 -21.97 9.07
C LYS A 68 -31.67 -22.43 9.43
N GLU A 69 -31.40 -23.73 9.39
CA GLU A 69 -30.08 -24.29 9.66
C GLU A 69 -29.12 -24.12 8.47
N GLU A 70 -29.63 -23.82 7.27
CA GLU A 70 -28.89 -23.93 6.00
C GLU A 70 -28.79 -22.63 5.19
N VAL A 71 -29.48 -21.55 5.57
CA VAL A 71 -29.46 -20.25 4.85
C VAL A 71 -29.22 -19.05 5.77
N HIS A 72 -28.75 -17.94 5.19
CA HIS A 72 -28.45 -16.70 5.93
C HIS A 72 -29.62 -15.70 5.99
N ILE A 73 -30.68 -15.91 5.20
CA ILE A 73 -31.90 -15.09 5.24
C ILE A 73 -32.71 -15.48 6.48
N PRO A 74 -33.26 -14.52 7.26
CA PRO A 74 -34.10 -14.85 8.40
C PRO A 74 -35.33 -15.67 7.97
N VAL A 75 -35.65 -16.70 8.77
CA VAL A 75 -36.76 -17.63 8.50
C VAL A 75 -37.81 -17.53 9.61
N ILE A 76 -39.06 -17.33 9.22
CA ILE A 76 -40.23 -17.32 10.09
C ILE A 76 -41.05 -18.58 9.84
N SER A 77 -41.33 -19.30 10.92
CA SER A 77 -42.23 -20.44 10.90
C SER A 77 -43.65 -19.94 11.11
N VAL A 78 -44.56 -20.31 10.21
CA VAL A 78 -45.99 -20.30 10.51
C VAL A 78 -46.19 -21.28 11.67
N ASP A 79 -46.73 -20.86 12.80
CA ASP A 79 -46.99 -21.71 13.97
C ASP A 79 -48.48 -22.12 14.06
N PHE A 80 -48.80 -23.20 14.78
CA PHE A 80 -50.21 -23.66 14.88
C PHE A 80 -50.91 -22.80 15.91
N SER A 81 -52.05 -22.21 15.54
CA SER A 81 -52.93 -21.55 16.49
C SER A 81 -53.76 -22.59 17.25
N ALA A 82 -54.31 -22.18 18.40
CA ALA A 82 -55.31 -22.99 19.09
C ALA A 82 -56.54 -23.26 18.21
N TYR A 83 -56.90 -22.32 17.32
CA TYR A 83 -58.01 -22.48 16.39
C TYR A 83 -57.75 -23.56 15.33
N ASP A 84 -56.51 -23.68 14.84
CA ASP A 84 -56.12 -24.72 13.87
C ASP A 84 -56.34 -26.13 14.45
N ILE A 85 -55.85 -26.32 15.68
CA ILE A 85 -55.97 -27.59 16.39
C ILE A 85 -57.44 -27.86 16.74
N LEU A 86 -58.17 -26.84 17.22
CA LEU A 86 -59.58 -26.96 17.56
C LEU A 86 -60.45 -27.34 16.35
N ARG A 87 -60.26 -26.67 15.19
CA ARG A 87 -60.95 -27.00 13.93
C ARG A 87 -60.72 -28.45 13.55
N THR A 88 -59.48 -28.92 13.70
CA THR A 88 -59.10 -30.31 13.37
C THR A 88 -59.71 -31.32 14.34
N ILE A 89 -59.71 -31.03 15.65
CA ILE A 89 -60.38 -31.86 16.66
C ILE A 89 -61.88 -31.92 16.41
N LYS A 90 -62.52 -30.80 16.03
CA LYS A 90 -63.94 -30.76 15.68
C LYS A 90 -64.26 -31.55 14.42
N LEU A 91 -63.38 -31.54 13.42
CA LEU A 91 -63.52 -32.38 12.24
C LEU A 91 -63.45 -33.88 12.60
N ALA A 92 -62.56 -34.24 13.53
CA ALA A 92 -62.37 -35.60 14.01
C ALA A 92 -63.52 -36.13 14.89
N GLU A 93 -64.36 -35.28 15.48
CA GLU A 93 -65.49 -35.70 16.34
C GLU A 93 -66.48 -36.62 15.64
N ASN A 94 -66.63 -36.47 14.32
CA ASN A 94 -67.53 -37.29 13.52
C ASN A 94 -66.95 -38.67 13.17
N TYR A 95 -65.74 -38.98 13.63
CA TYR A 95 -65.08 -40.26 13.37
C TYR A 95 -65.49 -41.30 14.44
N PRO A 96 -66.08 -42.44 14.05
CA PRO A 96 -66.73 -43.35 15.00
C PRO A 96 -65.77 -44.25 15.80
N TYR A 97 -64.48 -44.21 15.50
CA TYR A 97 -63.47 -45.09 16.10
C TYR A 97 -62.43 -44.30 16.91
N ARG A 98 -61.67 -44.99 17.78
CA ARG A 98 -60.64 -44.34 18.63
C ARG A 98 -59.54 -43.70 17.78
N TYR A 99 -59.19 -42.48 18.14
CA TYR A 99 -58.16 -41.67 17.49
C TYR A 99 -57.24 -40.98 18.51
N ALA A 100 -56.05 -40.61 18.05
CA ALA A 100 -55.02 -39.95 18.88
C ALA A 100 -54.44 -38.71 18.17
N VAL A 101 -53.82 -37.82 18.93
CA VAL A 101 -52.99 -36.73 18.37
C VAL A 101 -51.54 -37.17 18.40
N LEU A 102 -50.86 -37.07 17.26
CA LEU A 102 -49.44 -37.36 17.11
C LEU A 102 -48.75 -36.16 16.46
N GLY A 103 -47.76 -35.58 17.13
CA GLY A 103 -46.98 -34.52 16.49
C GLY A 103 -45.88 -33.93 17.35
N PHE A 104 -45.20 -32.94 16.78
CA PHE A 104 -44.19 -32.15 17.48
C PHE A 104 -44.83 -31.26 18.57
N PRO A 105 -44.03 -30.72 19.50
CA PRO A 105 -44.53 -29.88 20.60
C PRO A 105 -45.46 -28.74 20.15
N GLY A 106 -45.29 -28.19 18.95
CA GLY A 106 -46.16 -27.14 18.40
C GLY A 106 -47.62 -27.55 18.22
N ILE A 107 -47.91 -28.83 17.98
CA ILE A 107 -49.28 -29.36 17.91
C ILE A 107 -49.71 -29.87 19.29
N THR A 108 -48.87 -30.67 19.95
CA THR A 108 -49.28 -31.42 21.15
C THR A 108 -49.47 -30.56 22.38
N LYS A 109 -48.75 -29.43 22.52
CA LYS A 109 -48.98 -28.48 23.60
C LYS A 109 -50.37 -27.85 23.49
N GLY A 110 -50.74 -27.36 22.31
CA GLY A 110 -52.07 -26.80 22.06
C GLY A 110 -53.17 -27.84 22.20
N ALA A 111 -52.95 -29.06 21.72
CA ALA A 111 -53.89 -30.15 21.87
C ALA A 111 -54.16 -30.51 23.34
N ARG A 112 -53.13 -30.56 24.20
CA ARG A 112 -53.31 -30.82 25.64
C ARG A 112 -54.19 -29.76 26.31
N ILE A 113 -53.84 -28.48 26.10
CA ILE A 113 -54.61 -27.36 26.66
C ILE A 113 -56.07 -27.41 26.20
N LEU A 114 -56.31 -27.69 24.91
CA LEU A 114 -57.66 -27.80 24.37
C LEU A 114 -58.40 -29.03 24.90
N CYS A 115 -57.75 -30.18 25.05
CA CYS A 115 -58.34 -31.37 25.66
C CYS A 115 -58.76 -31.11 27.10
N ASP A 116 -57.91 -30.46 27.88
CA ASP A 116 -58.22 -30.09 29.28
C ASP A 116 -59.40 -29.12 29.34
N LEU A 117 -59.41 -28.07 28.51
CA LEU A 117 -60.49 -27.07 28.44
C LEU A 117 -61.82 -27.66 27.97
N LEU A 118 -61.78 -28.61 27.03
CA LEU A 118 -62.97 -29.25 26.46
C LEU A 118 -63.39 -30.51 27.24
N GLN A 119 -62.67 -30.86 28.32
CA GLN A 119 -62.86 -32.09 29.10
C GLN A 119 -62.91 -33.35 28.23
N LYS A 120 -61.97 -33.45 27.27
CA LYS A 120 -61.86 -34.58 26.37
C LYS A 120 -60.68 -35.47 26.75
N ASP A 121 -60.97 -36.74 26.96
CA ASP A 121 -59.96 -37.78 27.10
C ASP A 121 -59.48 -38.24 25.71
N MET A 122 -58.30 -37.76 25.30
CA MET A 122 -57.68 -38.09 24.03
C MET A 122 -56.20 -38.36 24.24
N GLU A 123 -55.70 -39.44 23.63
CA GLU A 123 -54.29 -39.81 23.69
C GLU A 123 -53.45 -38.83 22.85
N ILE A 124 -52.42 -38.22 23.45
CA ILE A 124 -51.55 -37.24 22.80
C ILE A 124 -50.09 -37.69 22.91
N ILE A 125 -49.49 -38.04 21.76
CA ILE A 125 -48.11 -38.48 21.65
C ILE A 125 -47.26 -37.36 21.07
N THR A 126 -46.21 -36.97 21.80
CA THR A 126 -45.24 -35.96 21.36
C THR A 126 -43.98 -36.61 20.83
N ILE A 127 -43.59 -36.22 19.62
CA ILE A 127 -42.34 -36.62 18.98
C ILE A 127 -41.38 -35.44 18.90
N TYR A 128 -40.07 -35.70 18.92
CA TYR A 128 -39.03 -34.67 18.84
C TYR A 128 -38.17 -34.80 17.58
N HIS A 129 -38.11 -35.99 17.02
CA HIS A 129 -37.44 -36.31 15.76
C HIS A 129 -38.41 -36.98 14.80
N GLU A 130 -38.11 -36.92 13.49
CA GLU A 130 -38.98 -37.52 12.48
C GLU A 130 -39.03 -39.05 12.56
N GLU A 131 -37.92 -39.65 12.97
CA GLU A 131 -37.76 -41.10 13.11
C GLU A 131 -38.72 -41.68 14.16
N ASP A 132 -39.00 -40.91 15.22
CA ASP A 132 -39.93 -41.27 16.29
C ASP A 132 -41.35 -41.53 15.76
N ALA A 133 -41.74 -40.85 14.67
CA ALA A 133 -43.10 -40.94 14.13
C ALA A 133 -43.44 -42.37 13.67
N LYS A 134 -42.46 -43.10 13.13
CA LYS A 134 -42.67 -44.47 12.62
C LYS A 134 -42.98 -45.43 13.77
N GLU A 135 -42.24 -45.35 14.86
CA GLU A 135 -42.47 -46.21 16.03
C GLU A 135 -43.76 -45.85 16.75
N ALA A 136 -44.03 -44.55 16.91
CA ALA A 136 -45.27 -44.07 17.53
C ALA A 136 -46.53 -44.52 16.78
N ILE A 137 -46.53 -44.46 15.44
CA ILE A 137 -47.67 -44.92 14.63
C ILE A 137 -47.86 -46.44 14.72
N LYS A 138 -46.76 -47.19 14.78
CA LYS A 138 -46.80 -48.65 14.94
C LYS A 138 -47.44 -49.04 16.28
N ASP A 139 -47.01 -48.40 17.35
CA ASP A 139 -47.52 -48.60 18.71
C ASP A 139 -49.01 -48.22 18.81
N LEU A 140 -49.41 -47.06 18.28
CA LEU A 140 -50.81 -46.64 18.19
C LEU A 140 -51.69 -47.68 17.49
N LYS A 141 -51.23 -48.22 16.36
CA LYS A 141 -51.96 -49.24 15.60
C LYS A 141 -52.12 -50.55 16.40
N GLN A 142 -51.08 -50.95 17.15
CA GLN A 142 -51.14 -52.12 18.03
C GLN A 142 -52.11 -51.93 19.19
N ARG A 143 -52.28 -50.70 19.67
CA ARG A 143 -53.24 -50.32 20.73
C ARG A 143 -54.67 -50.13 20.22
N GLY A 144 -54.94 -50.38 18.94
CA GLY A 144 -56.27 -50.29 18.34
C GLY A 144 -56.71 -48.86 17.99
N ILE A 145 -55.77 -47.91 17.89
CA ILE A 145 -56.05 -46.59 17.34
C ILE A 145 -56.16 -46.70 15.82
N SER A 146 -57.23 -46.11 15.28
CA SER A 146 -57.62 -46.27 13.88
C SER A 146 -57.42 -44.99 13.05
N MET A 147 -57.17 -43.86 13.70
CA MET A 147 -56.90 -42.58 13.07
C MET A 147 -55.96 -41.72 13.92
N VAL A 148 -55.12 -40.91 13.27
CA VAL A 148 -54.30 -39.90 13.94
C VAL A 148 -54.55 -38.49 13.42
N ILE A 149 -54.60 -37.52 14.34
CA ILE A 149 -54.48 -36.09 14.02
C ILE A 149 -53.00 -35.73 14.08
N CYS A 150 -52.42 -35.24 12.98
CA CYS A 150 -50.97 -35.05 12.92
C CYS A 150 -50.54 -33.92 11.98
N GLY A 151 -49.26 -33.57 12.03
CA GLY A 151 -48.60 -32.75 11.01
C GLY A 151 -48.17 -33.59 9.79
N THR A 152 -47.51 -32.94 8.83
CA THR A 152 -47.08 -33.57 7.55
C THR A 152 -46.20 -34.82 7.74
N VAL A 153 -45.29 -34.80 8.72
CA VAL A 153 -44.43 -35.96 9.04
C VAL A 153 -45.28 -37.16 9.48
N GLY A 154 -46.19 -36.94 10.44
CA GLY A 154 -47.08 -38.00 10.92
C GLY A 154 -48.02 -38.51 9.81
N GLU A 155 -48.54 -37.62 8.96
CA GLU A 155 -49.42 -37.97 7.84
C GLU A 155 -48.69 -38.87 6.83
N ASN A 156 -47.45 -38.52 6.47
CA ASN A 156 -46.64 -39.30 5.54
C ASN A 156 -46.40 -40.73 6.04
N TYR A 157 -46.06 -40.90 7.32
CA TYR A 157 -45.88 -42.25 7.90
C TYR A 157 -47.22 -42.98 8.09
N ALA A 158 -48.29 -42.28 8.48
CA ALA A 158 -49.62 -42.88 8.66
C ALA A 158 -50.15 -43.46 7.35
N LYS A 159 -50.05 -42.69 6.25
CA LYS A 159 -50.40 -43.15 4.89
C LYS A 159 -49.60 -44.39 4.48
N LYS A 160 -48.27 -44.39 4.70
CA LYS A 160 -47.40 -45.54 4.39
C LYS A 160 -47.77 -46.81 5.19
N MET A 161 -48.36 -46.65 6.37
CA MET A 161 -48.75 -47.76 7.26
C MET A 161 -50.24 -48.10 7.21
N GLY A 162 -51.00 -47.45 6.31
CA GLY A 162 -52.44 -47.66 6.14
C GLY A 162 -53.28 -47.24 7.35
N LEU A 163 -52.82 -46.25 8.12
CA LEU A 163 -53.57 -45.65 9.23
C LEU A 163 -54.27 -44.39 8.73
N ALA A 164 -55.56 -44.21 9.06
CA ALA A 164 -56.26 -42.99 8.69
C ALA A 164 -55.59 -41.78 9.37
N SER A 165 -55.54 -40.64 8.68
CA SER A 165 -54.93 -39.43 9.23
C SER A 165 -55.71 -38.20 8.85
N ILE A 166 -55.77 -37.23 9.77
CA ILE A 166 -56.25 -35.88 9.52
C ILE A 166 -55.08 -34.94 9.76
N LEU A 167 -54.67 -34.24 8.70
CA LEU A 167 -53.62 -33.24 8.75
C LEU A 167 -54.12 -31.98 9.46
N VAL A 168 -53.39 -31.50 10.46
CA VAL A 168 -53.62 -30.18 11.03
C VAL A 168 -53.18 -29.14 10.01
N LEU A 169 -54.13 -28.36 9.49
CA LEU A 169 -53.88 -27.28 8.54
C LEU A 169 -53.67 -25.96 9.27
N SER A 170 -52.86 -25.08 8.70
CA SER A 170 -52.70 -23.71 9.22
C SER A 170 -53.81 -22.84 8.67
N GLY A 171 -54.58 -22.20 9.54
CA GLY A 171 -55.62 -21.25 9.17
C GLY A 171 -55.05 -19.94 8.64
N ASP A 172 -55.94 -19.15 8.03
CA ASP A 172 -55.61 -17.81 7.53
C ASP A 172 -55.01 -16.94 8.64
N GLU A 173 -55.50 -17.06 9.87
CA GLU A 173 -55.04 -16.29 11.03
C GLU A 173 -53.58 -16.61 11.41
N SER A 174 -53.19 -17.88 11.28
CA SER A 174 -51.82 -18.34 11.57
C SER A 174 -50.85 -17.89 10.48
N VAL A 175 -51.30 -17.87 9.22
CA VAL A 175 -50.50 -17.38 8.10
C VAL A 175 -50.35 -15.86 8.18
N GLU A 176 -51.43 -15.13 8.46
CA GLU A 176 -51.41 -13.68 8.60
C GLU A 176 -50.49 -13.23 9.75
N ALA A 177 -50.55 -13.90 10.91
CA ALA A 177 -49.62 -13.63 12.00
C ALA A 177 -48.14 -13.83 11.61
N ALA A 178 -47.84 -14.84 10.78
CA ALA A 178 -46.48 -15.05 10.28
C ALA A 178 -46.03 -13.95 9.29
N PHE A 179 -46.96 -13.44 8.47
CA PHE A 179 -46.69 -12.30 7.59
C PHE A 179 -46.48 -11.01 8.39
N ASP A 180 -47.26 -10.76 9.43
CA ASP A 180 -47.07 -9.61 10.31
C ASP A 180 -45.72 -9.66 11.03
N GLN A 181 -45.36 -10.83 11.56
CA GLN A 181 -44.05 -11.05 12.16
C GLN A 181 -42.92 -10.85 11.14
N ALA A 182 -43.15 -11.23 9.88
CA ALA A 182 -42.20 -11.02 8.78
C ALA A 182 -41.99 -9.54 8.49
N VAL A 183 -43.06 -8.74 8.54
CA VAL A 183 -42.99 -7.29 8.39
C VAL A 183 -42.23 -6.64 9.54
N GLU A 184 -42.59 -6.95 10.79
CA GLU A 184 -41.92 -6.42 11.98
C GLU A 184 -40.42 -6.76 11.99
N MET A 185 -40.08 -8.02 11.71
CA MET A 185 -38.70 -8.47 11.64
C MET A 185 -37.93 -7.79 10.50
N SER A 186 -38.57 -7.61 9.34
CA SER A 186 -37.95 -6.97 8.18
C SER A 186 -37.58 -5.51 8.47
N TYR A 187 -38.42 -4.75 9.18
CA TYR A 187 -38.07 -3.39 9.58
C TYR A 187 -36.88 -3.33 10.55
N GLY A 188 -36.88 -4.19 11.58
CA GLY A 188 -35.78 -4.28 12.53
C GLY A 188 -34.47 -4.71 11.86
N TYR A 189 -34.55 -5.70 10.96
CA TYR A 189 -33.41 -6.22 10.23
C TYR A 189 -32.90 -5.22 9.17
N ALA A 190 -33.79 -4.48 8.51
CA ALA A 190 -33.43 -3.44 7.55
C ALA A 190 -32.60 -2.33 8.22
N TYR A 191 -32.99 -1.88 9.41
CA TYR A 191 -32.21 -0.90 10.16
C TYR A 191 -30.82 -1.44 10.53
N MET A 192 -30.73 -2.68 11.02
CA MET A 192 -29.45 -3.32 11.35
C MET A 192 -28.56 -3.51 10.12
N ARG A 193 -29.15 -3.93 8.98
CA ARG A 193 -28.45 -4.08 7.70
C ARG A 193 -27.94 -2.74 7.18
N GLN A 194 -28.77 -1.70 7.20
CA GLN A 194 -28.38 -0.35 6.79
C GLN A 194 -27.24 0.18 7.67
N ARG A 195 -27.33 -0.02 8.99
CA ARG A 195 -26.28 0.41 9.93
C ARG A 195 -24.98 -0.39 9.72
N LYS A 196 -25.07 -1.69 9.47
CA LYS A 196 -23.92 -2.54 9.10
C LYS A 196 -23.26 -2.03 7.82
N THR A 197 -24.03 -1.87 6.73
CA THR A 197 -23.51 -1.38 5.46
C THR A 197 -22.91 0.02 5.59
N LEU A 198 -23.53 0.92 6.37
CA LEU A 198 -22.97 2.23 6.66
C LEU A 198 -21.62 2.13 7.37
N TYR A 199 -21.51 1.31 8.42
CA TYR A 199 -20.23 1.10 9.12
C TYR A 199 -19.18 0.47 8.22
N GLU A 200 -19.52 -0.55 7.44
CA GLU A 200 -18.60 -1.15 6.47
C GLU A 200 -18.13 -0.12 5.44
N THR A 201 -19.04 0.73 4.92
CA THR A 201 -18.71 1.80 3.97
C THR A 201 -17.80 2.87 4.58
N ILE A 202 -18.03 3.25 5.85
CA ILE A 202 -17.15 4.18 6.56
C ILE A 202 -15.77 3.56 6.74
N LEU A 203 -15.70 2.31 7.19
CA LEU A 203 -14.44 1.60 7.45
C LEU A 203 -13.64 1.30 6.18
N THR A 204 -14.29 1.16 5.03
CA THR A 204 -13.63 1.02 3.72
C THR A 204 -13.26 2.35 3.09
N GLY A 205 -13.93 3.45 3.46
CA GLY A 205 -13.60 4.80 2.96
C GLY A 205 -12.43 5.49 3.67
N GLU A 206 -11.96 4.94 4.80
CA GLU A 206 -10.81 5.47 5.54
C GLU A 206 -9.48 5.16 4.83
N PRO A 207 -8.46 6.04 4.93
CA PRO A 207 -7.14 5.82 4.35
C PRO A 207 -6.33 4.72 5.07
N GLU A 208 -6.80 4.24 6.22
CA GLU A 208 -6.23 3.10 6.93
C GLU A 208 -7.05 1.84 6.65
N SER A 209 -6.38 0.78 6.20
CA SER A 209 -6.96 -0.54 6.08
C SER A 209 -6.97 -1.27 7.42
N LEU A 210 -8.05 -1.99 7.69
CA LEU A 210 -8.29 -2.74 8.92
C LEU A 210 -8.48 -4.21 8.58
N LEU A 211 -7.74 -5.07 9.28
CA LEU A 211 -7.89 -6.52 9.21
C LEU A 211 -8.23 -7.05 10.59
N LEU A 212 -9.28 -7.84 10.67
CA LEU A 212 -9.72 -8.48 11.90
C LEU A 212 -9.65 -9.99 11.74
N TYR A 213 -8.86 -10.67 12.56
CA TYR A 213 -8.78 -12.13 12.60
C TYR A 213 -9.44 -12.66 13.86
N ASP A 214 -10.13 -13.80 13.73
CA ASP A 214 -10.65 -14.56 14.86
C ASP A 214 -9.54 -15.32 15.61
N SER A 215 -9.88 -15.93 16.74
CA SER A 215 -8.95 -16.71 17.56
C SER A 215 -8.40 -17.97 16.88
N LYS A 216 -8.97 -18.38 15.74
CA LYS A 216 -8.52 -19.52 14.92
C LYS A 216 -7.65 -19.08 13.74
N GLY A 217 -7.40 -17.77 13.60
CA GLY A 217 -6.64 -17.20 12.48
C GLY A 217 -7.44 -17.02 11.20
N SER A 218 -8.78 -17.15 11.24
CA SER A 218 -9.65 -16.89 10.09
C SER A 218 -9.94 -15.40 9.98
N LEU A 219 -9.94 -14.87 8.76
CA LEU A 219 -10.25 -13.47 8.50
C LEU A 219 -11.75 -13.21 8.74
N PHE A 220 -12.06 -12.40 9.75
CA PHE A 220 -13.42 -12.02 10.11
C PHE A 220 -13.88 -10.75 9.39
N PHE A 221 -12.99 -9.77 9.19
CA PHE A 221 -13.27 -8.54 8.46
C PHE A 221 -12.02 -8.02 7.77
N SER A 222 -12.19 -7.44 6.58
CA SER A 222 -11.15 -6.72 5.85
C SER A 222 -11.74 -5.47 5.20
N SER A 223 -11.11 -4.31 5.45
CA SER A 223 -11.29 -3.13 4.61
C SER A 223 -10.18 -2.97 3.57
N TRP A 224 -9.27 -3.94 3.49
CA TRP A 224 -8.24 -4.03 2.45
C TRP A 224 -8.88 -4.44 1.12
N ASP A 225 -9.45 -3.47 0.38
CA ASP A 225 -9.82 -3.57 -1.05
C ASP A 225 -10.46 -2.28 -1.64
N ALA A 226 -10.44 -1.14 -0.94
CA ALA A 226 -11.21 0.05 -1.32
C ALA A 226 -10.41 1.19 -2.01
N GLY A 227 -9.15 0.94 -2.41
CA GLY A 227 -8.33 1.97 -3.06
C GLY A 227 -6.82 1.78 -2.97
N HIS A 228 -6.33 0.76 -2.25
CA HIS A 228 -4.93 0.34 -2.32
C HIS A 228 -4.82 -0.70 -3.44
N GLY A 229 -3.93 -0.49 -4.43
CA GLY A 229 -3.79 -1.39 -5.57
C GLY A 229 -3.46 -2.85 -5.18
N ASP A 230 -3.35 -3.74 -6.17
CA ASP A 230 -3.14 -5.21 -6.03
C ASP A 230 -1.92 -5.65 -5.17
N GLU A 231 -1.20 -4.74 -4.53
CA GLU A 231 0.08 -4.96 -3.86
C GLU A 231 -0.07 -4.94 -2.33
N ALA A 232 -0.46 -6.09 -1.80
CA ALA A 232 -0.56 -6.34 -0.37
C ALA A 232 0.83 -6.50 0.29
N PRO A 233 1.03 -6.00 1.54
CA PRO A 233 2.20 -6.34 2.34
C PRO A 233 2.43 -7.85 2.40
N ALA A 234 3.64 -8.31 2.10
CA ALA A 234 3.95 -9.74 1.96
C ALA A 234 3.64 -10.56 3.23
N HIS A 235 3.60 -9.90 4.39
CA HIS A 235 3.32 -10.53 5.68
C HIS A 235 1.84 -10.53 6.07
N LEU A 236 0.92 -10.01 5.24
CA LEU A 236 -0.52 -10.02 5.54
C LEU A 236 -1.04 -11.40 5.96
N PRO A 237 -0.70 -12.51 5.26
CA PRO A 237 -1.15 -13.84 5.68
C PRO A 237 -0.51 -14.30 7.00
N GLU A 238 0.71 -13.83 7.30
CA GLU A 238 1.45 -14.20 8.52
C GLU A 238 0.88 -13.49 9.77
N LEU A 239 0.23 -12.34 9.61
CA LEU A 239 -0.41 -11.60 10.70
C LEU A 239 -1.46 -12.43 11.45
N ALA A 240 -2.15 -13.35 10.77
CA ALA A 240 -3.11 -14.27 11.36
C ALA A 240 -2.51 -15.17 12.47
N THR A 241 -1.18 -15.37 12.46
CA THR A 241 -0.46 -16.25 13.38
C THR A 241 0.38 -15.51 14.42
N MET A 242 0.46 -14.18 14.32
CA MET A 242 1.29 -13.35 15.20
C MET A 242 0.48 -12.73 16.34
N PRO A 243 1.06 -12.57 17.54
CA PRO A 243 0.42 -11.79 18.60
C PRO A 243 0.35 -10.32 18.19
N PRO A 244 -0.84 -9.69 18.16
CA PRO A 244 -1.02 -8.32 17.70
C PRO A 244 -0.41 -7.27 18.65
N GLU A 245 -0.26 -7.56 19.95
CA GLU A 245 0.33 -6.61 20.91
C GLU A 245 1.81 -6.29 20.62
N GLY A 246 2.14 -4.99 20.61
CA GLY A 246 3.52 -4.51 20.43
C GLY A 246 4.05 -4.60 19.00
N ILE A 247 3.20 -4.96 18.03
CA ILE A 247 3.54 -4.85 16.62
C ILE A 247 3.41 -3.37 16.23
N GLU A 248 4.56 -2.71 16.08
CA GLU A 248 4.72 -1.48 15.30
C GLU A 248 5.78 -1.78 14.24
N ARG A 249 5.34 -2.02 13.01
CA ARG A 249 6.24 -2.37 11.91
C ARG A 249 6.01 -1.45 10.73
N VAL A 250 7.11 -1.00 10.14
CA VAL A 250 7.09 -0.28 8.87
C VAL A 250 7.63 -1.20 7.79
N GLN A 251 6.82 -1.51 6.78
CA GLN A 251 7.19 -2.36 5.66
C GLN A 251 7.14 -1.57 4.36
N ALA A 252 8.22 -1.63 3.56
CA ALA A 252 8.23 -1.05 2.22
C ALA A 252 7.78 -2.07 1.17
N VAL A 253 6.74 -1.74 0.39
CA VAL A 253 6.27 -2.52 -0.76
C VAL A 253 6.29 -1.60 -1.98
N LYS A 254 7.08 -1.94 -3.00
CA LYS A 254 7.26 -1.17 -4.26
C LYS A 254 7.23 0.37 -4.10
N ASN A 255 8.06 0.89 -3.18
CA ASN A 255 8.22 2.33 -2.83
C ASN A 255 7.13 2.98 -1.97
N ILE A 256 6.13 2.24 -1.51
CA ILE A 256 5.12 2.70 -0.55
C ILE A 256 5.47 2.13 0.83
N LEU A 257 5.53 2.99 1.85
CA LEU A 257 5.73 2.53 3.24
C LEU A 257 4.36 2.25 3.85
N PHE A 258 4.20 1.06 4.39
CA PHE A 258 3.03 0.67 5.15
C PHE A 258 3.42 0.55 6.62
N GLU A 259 2.70 1.25 7.48
CA GLU A 259 2.82 1.06 8.92
C GLU A 259 1.71 0.13 9.39
N ILE A 260 2.12 -0.96 10.01
CA ILE A 260 1.25 -2.01 10.54
C ILE A 260 1.31 -1.93 12.06
N SER A 261 0.14 -1.73 12.67
CA SER A 261 -0.03 -1.78 14.12
C SER A 261 -1.05 -2.83 14.53
N GLY A 262 -0.76 -3.58 15.59
CA GLY A 262 -1.66 -4.62 16.10
C GLY A 262 -2.19 -4.31 17.50
N LYS A 263 -3.41 -4.73 17.80
CA LYS A 263 -3.92 -4.88 19.17
C LYS A 263 -4.95 -5.98 19.31
N TRP A 264 -5.14 -6.46 20.53
CA TRP A 264 -6.28 -7.31 20.85
C TRP A 264 -7.55 -6.47 21.04
N VAL A 265 -8.67 -7.01 20.55
CA VAL A 265 -10.02 -6.50 20.81
C VAL A 265 -10.84 -7.65 21.38
N GLU A 266 -11.48 -7.40 22.52
CA GLU A 266 -12.37 -8.34 23.17
C GLU A 266 -13.82 -7.88 22.96
N LEU A 267 -14.65 -8.79 22.47
CA LEU A 267 -16.08 -8.58 22.34
C LEU A 267 -16.77 -9.82 22.91
N ASP A 268 -17.56 -9.62 23.96
CA ASP A 268 -18.18 -10.68 24.76
C ASP A 268 -17.12 -11.68 25.30
N GLU A 269 -17.12 -12.92 24.81
CA GLU A 269 -16.15 -13.99 25.15
C GLU A 269 -15.16 -14.30 24.01
N HIS A 270 -15.18 -13.52 22.92
CA HIS A 270 -14.34 -13.72 21.77
C HIS A 270 -13.22 -12.68 21.69
N ARG A 271 -12.02 -13.17 21.39
CA ARG A 271 -10.82 -12.35 21.23
C ARG A 271 -10.46 -12.26 19.76
N TYR A 272 -10.29 -11.03 19.28
CA TYR A 272 -9.98 -10.71 17.90
C TYR A 272 -8.64 -10.00 17.80
N ALA A 273 -7.81 -10.42 16.85
CA ALA A 273 -6.57 -9.70 16.51
C ALA A 273 -6.91 -8.62 15.48
N LEU A 274 -6.80 -7.35 15.89
CA LEU A 274 -6.99 -6.21 15.01
C LEU A 274 -5.63 -5.71 14.52
N PHE A 275 -5.45 -5.68 13.21
CA PHE A 275 -4.32 -5.05 12.54
C PHE A 275 -4.80 -3.82 11.78
N ARG A 276 -4.12 -2.69 12.01
CA ARG A 276 -4.30 -1.45 11.24
C ARG A 276 -3.12 -1.29 10.32
N ILE A 277 -3.39 -0.97 9.07
CA ILE A 277 -2.40 -0.81 8.03
C ILE A 277 -2.65 0.53 7.37
N ARG A 278 -1.71 1.44 7.50
CA ARG A 278 -1.79 2.75 6.86
C ARG A 278 -0.65 2.92 5.89
N GLU A 279 -0.94 3.53 4.75
CA GLU A 279 0.12 4.09 3.92
C GLU A 279 0.78 5.23 4.71
N ALA A 280 1.99 4.97 5.18
CA ALA A 280 2.85 6.01 5.70
C ALA A 280 3.33 6.84 4.50
N LYS A 281 2.73 8.02 4.31
CA LYS A 281 3.38 9.05 3.49
C LYS A 281 4.77 9.25 4.07
N MET A 282 5.80 9.09 3.24
CA MET A 282 7.11 9.63 3.63
C MET A 282 6.90 11.07 4.09
N PRO A 283 7.47 11.50 5.22
CA PRO A 283 7.38 12.89 5.62
C PRO A 283 8.13 13.74 4.59
N VAL A 284 7.43 14.12 3.53
CA VAL A 284 7.84 15.14 2.59
C VAL A 284 7.57 16.47 3.30
N GLY A 285 8.61 17.06 3.87
CA GLY A 285 8.63 18.49 4.12
C GLY A 285 7.98 19.01 5.41
N ALA A 286 8.21 18.38 6.56
CA ALA A 286 8.01 19.03 7.86
C ALA A 286 9.26 18.92 8.75
N GLY A 287 10.27 19.74 8.44
CA GLY A 287 11.12 20.32 9.49
C GLY A 287 12.50 19.72 9.78
N ARG A 288 13.13 18.95 8.87
CA ARG A 288 14.54 18.52 9.07
C ARG A 288 15.41 18.79 7.84
N GLN A 289 15.73 20.06 7.64
CA GLN A 289 16.63 20.50 6.58
C GLN A 289 17.99 19.80 6.72
N GLY A 290 18.47 19.16 5.65
CA GLY A 290 19.76 18.47 5.60
C GLY A 290 19.77 17.03 6.15
N ILE A 291 18.64 16.44 6.52
CA ILE A 291 18.57 15.02 6.96
C ILE A 291 17.59 14.26 6.08
N PHE A 292 18.03 13.15 5.50
CA PHE A 292 17.24 12.34 4.57
C PHE A 292 17.36 10.85 4.95
N PHE A 293 16.27 10.12 4.83
CA PHE A 293 16.19 8.70 5.14
C PHE A 293 15.85 7.93 3.86
N PHE A 294 16.61 6.88 3.58
CA PHE A 294 16.39 6.02 2.43
C PHE A 294 16.34 4.57 2.88
N ASN A 295 15.48 3.79 2.22
CA ASN A 295 15.50 2.34 2.28
C ASN A 295 16.33 1.76 1.13
N ARG A 296 16.51 0.44 1.14
CA ARG A 296 17.24 -0.30 0.10
C ARG A 296 16.78 0.02 -1.31
N ASN A 297 15.48 -0.07 -1.57
CA ASN A 297 14.91 0.09 -2.91
C ASN A 297 15.11 1.52 -3.44
N GLN A 298 14.99 2.53 -2.57
CA GLN A 298 15.23 3.92 -2.92
C GLN A 298 16.71 4.16 -3.22
N ALA A 299 17.62 3.63 -2.40
CA ALA A 299 19.05 3.74 -2.65
C ALA A 299 19.45 3.01 -3.95
N GLU A 300 18.91 1.81 -4.20
CA GLU A 300 19.10 1.05 -5.44
C GLU A 300 18.56 1.81 -6.64
N SER A 301 17.32 2.32 -6.57
CA SER A 301 16.71 3.11 -7.64
C SER A 301 17.53 4.36 -7.97
N ASP A 302 17.89 5.17 -6.96
CA ASP A 302 18.72 6.36 -7.14
C ASP A 302 20.07 6.03 -7.79
N TYR A 303 20.67 4.92 -7.37
CA TYR A 303 21.96 4.46 -7.89
C TYR A 303 21.86 3.97 -9.35
N TYR A 304 20.97 3.02 -9.66
CA TYR A 304 20.82 2.46 -11.00
C TYR A 304 20.25 3.46 -12.01
N ASN A 305 19.49 4.46 -11.54
CA ASN A 305 19.04 5.56 -12.37
C ASN A 305 20.10 6.65 -12.59
N SER A 306 21.18 6.65 -11.83
CA SER A 306 22.25 7.63 -11.97
C SER A 306 23.04 7.47 -13.28
N PHE A 307 23.67 8.56 -13.70
CA PHE A 307 24.67 8.54 -14.78
C PHE A 307 25.78 7.52 -14.49
N TYR A 308 26.19 7.40 -13.22
CA TYR A 308 27.34 6.60 -12.79
C TYR A 308 27.14 5.10 -13.03
N ALA A 309 25.94 4.59 -12.73
CA ALA A 309 25.57 3.21 -13.02
C ALA A 309 25.35 2.99 -14.52
N ALA A 310 24.65 3.92 -15.18
CA ALA A 310 24.32 3.81 -16.60
C ALA A 310 25.55 3.87 -17.53
N SER A 311 26.57 4.64 -17.17
CA SER A 311 27.77 4.80 -17.98
C SER A 311 28.85 3.76 -17.66
N GLY A 312 28.67 2.91 -16.64
CA GLY A 312 29.74 2.01 -16.18
C GLY A 312 30.91 2.75 -15.52
N ALA A 313 30.68 3.93 -14.92
CA ALA A 313 31.75 4.78 -14.38
C ALA A 313 32.49 4.17 -13.18
N LEU A 314 32.03 3.06 -12.59
CA LEU A 314 32.81 2.32 -11.59
C LEU A 314 34.13 1.76 -12.15
N GLY A 315 34.12 1.33 -13.42
CA GLY A 315 35.29 0.85 -14.15
C GLY A 315 36.20 -0.07 -13.33
N MET A 316 37.51 0.22 -13.33
CA MET A 316 38.53 -0.58 -12.64
C MET A 316 38.47 -0.49 -11.10
N MET A 317 37.72 0.47 -10.52
CA MET A 317 37.62 0.64 -9.07
C MET A 317 36.56 -0.26 -8.42
N GLU A 318 35.73 -0.94 -9.23
CA GLU A 318 34.62 -1.76 -8.74
C GLU A 318 35.08 -2.84 -7.75
N GLY A 319 36.18 -3.54 -8.05
CA GLY A 319 36.71 -4.60 -7.18
C GLY A 319 37.12 -4.08 -5.79
N GLN A 320 37.80 -2.93 -5.74
CA GLN A 320 38.20 -2.30 -4.48
C GLN A 320 36.98 -1.80 -3.68
N ILE A 321 36.03 -1.14 -4.36
CA ILE A 321 34.83 -0.59 -3.73
C ILE A 321 33.95 -1.72 -3.19
N ASN A 322 33.81 -2.83 -3.92
CA ASN A 322 33.06 -4.00 -3.48
C ASN A 322 33.71 -4.69 -2.27
N ALA A 323 35.04 -4.77 -2.21
CA ALA A 323 35.74 -5.26 -1.04
C ALA A 323 35.45 -4.38 0.20
N LEU A 324 35.50 -3.05 0.04
CA LEU A 324 35.18 -2.10 1.11
C LEU A 324 33.69 -2.08 1.49
N ALA A 325 32.79 -2.44 0.58
CA ALA A 325 31.36 -2.54 0.87
C ALA A 325 31.06 -3.60 1.95
N LYS A 326 31.89 -4.66 2.01
CA LYS A 326 31.73 -5.79 2.94
C LYS A 326 32.36 -5.58 4.31
N THR A 327 33.22 -4.58 4.48
CA THR A 327 33.87 -4.28 5.78
C THR A 327 32.96 -3.41 6.63
N SER A 328 33.17 -3.35 7.95
CA SER A 328 32.49 -2.40 8.85
C SER A 328 33.25 -1.08 9.03
N GLN A 329 34.46 -0.97 8.47
CA GLN A 329 35.30 0.22 8.64
C GLN A 329 34.64 1.47 8.04
N PRO A 330 34.81 2.64 8.68
CA PRO A 330 34.37 3.90 8.11
C PRO A 330 35.06 4.18 6.77
N VAL A 331 34.30 4.72 5.81
CA VAL A 331 34.82 5.01 4.47
C VAL A 331 34.72 6.49 4.16
N VAL A 332 35.83 7.09 3.72
CA VAL A 332 35.89 8.47 3.23
C VAL A 332 36.07 8.49 1.71
N ILE A 333 35.10 9.07 1.02
CA ILE A 333 35.10 9.23 -0.43
C ILE A 333 35.49 10.68 -0.76
N THR A 334 36.51 10.82 -1.59
CA THR A 334 37.12 12.10 -1.95
C THR A 334 37.09 12.27 -3.46
N GLY A 335 36.93 13.50 -3.94
CA GLY A 335 36.94 13.80 -5.38
C GLY A 335 36.49 15.23 -5.65
N GLU A 336 36.75 15.71 -6.86
CA GLU A 336 36.24 16.99 -7.33
C GLU A 336 34.70 17.02 -7.33
N GLU A 337 34.15 18.22 -7.45
CA GLU A 337 32.71 18.42 -7.56
C GLU A 337 32.15 17.69 -8.80
N GLY A 338 31.05 16.97 -8.61
CA GLY A 338 30.40 16.21 -9.69
C GLY A 338 31.04 14.88 -10.09
N CYS A 339 32.05 14.37 -9.37
CA CYS A 339 32.65 13.04 -9.62
C CYS A 339 31.77 11.83 -9.22
N GLY A 340 30.51 12.01 -8.82
CA GLY A 340 29.63 10.88 -8.45
C GLY A 340 29.84 10.32 -7.04
N LYS A 341 30.38 11.12 -6.11
CA LYS A 341 30.62 10.75 -4.70
C LYS A 341 29.40 10.12 -4.02
N ASP A 342 28.22 10.74 -4.17
CA ASP A 342 26.96 10.27 -3.58
C ASP A 342 26.54 8.89 -4.14
N GLN A 343 26.94 8.57 -5.38
CA GLN A 343 26.61 7.29 -6.00
C GLN A 343 27.47 6.16 -5.44
N ILE A 344 28.75 6.43 -5.15
CA ILE A 344 29.60 5.47 -4.45
C ILE A 344 29.12 5.23 -3.02
N ALA A 345 28.65 6.27 -2.32
CA ALA A 345 28.08 6.11 -0.98
C ALA A 345 26.86 5.17 -0.99
N ARG A 346 25.94 5.34 -1.96
CA ARG A 346 24.82 4.42 -2.17
C ARG A 346 25.27 3.02 -2.54
N TYR A 347 26.23 2.88 -3.45
CA TYR A 347 26.77 1.57 -3.85
C TYR A 347 27.35 0.80 -2.66
N LEU A 348 28.13 1.48 -1.81
CA LEU A 348 28.69 0.91 -0.58
C LEU A 348 27.61 0.47 0.42
N TYR A 349 26.47 1.17 0.47
CA TYR A 349 25.33 0.78 1.31
C TYR A 349 24.60 -0.45 0.74
N ILE A 350 24.24 -0.42 -0.55
CA ILE A 350 23.51 -1.50 -1.25
C ILE A 350 24.25 -2.84 -1.14
N HIS A 351 25.59 -2.81 -1.23
CA HIS A 351 26.43 -4.00 -1.19
C HIS A 351 26.94 -4.33 0.22
N SER A 352 26.46 -3.64 1.25
CA SER A 352 26.83 -3.91 2.64
C SER A 352 25.97 -5.01 3.29
N PRO A 353 26.43 -5.58 4.43
CA PRO A 353 25.60 -6.42 5.28
C PRO A 353 24.37 -5.69 5.87
N LEU A 354 24.44 -4.35 6.00
CA LEU A 354 23.39 -3.51 6.59
C LEU A 354 22.42 -2.93 5.54
N ARG A 355 22.44 -3.46 4.31
CA ARG A 355 21.59 -2.98 3.20
C ARG A 355 20.09 -3.07 3.44
N ASN A 356 19.64 -3.83 4.44
CA ASN A 356 18.23 -3.95 4.81
C ASN A 356 17.83 -2.99 5.96
N ASN A 357 18.79 -2.28 6.54
CA ASN A 357 18.58 -1.27 7.58
C ASN A 357 18.57 0.14 6.95
N SER A 358 18.27 1.18 7.73
CA SER A 358 18.13 2.54 7.23
C SER A 358 19.45 3.12 6.71
N PHE A 359 19.37 3.80 5.56
CA PHE A 359 20.42 4.66 5.03
C PHE A 359 20.09 6.12 5.35
N ILE A 360 20.85 6.72 6.25
CA ILE A 360 20.58 8.05 6.80
C ILE A 360 21.62 9.01 6.24
N MET A 361 21.20 9.87 5.31
CA MET A 361 22.05 10.90 4.72
C MET A 361 21.91 12.21 5.51
N ILE A 362 23.05 12.76 5.91
CA ILE A 362 23.18 14.05 6.57
C ILE A 362 23.98 14.94 5.63
N ASP A 363 23.29 15.89 4.99
CA ASP A 363 23.90 16.89 4.14
C ASP A 363 24.45 18.04 5.01
N CYS A 364 25.77 18.03 5.20
CA CYS A 364 26.46 18.96 6.09
C CYS A 364 26.45 20.40 5.58
N GLU A 365 26.13 20.62 4.31
CA GLU A 365 26.00 21.94 3.69
C GLU A 365 24.59 22.51 3.90
N LEU A 366 23.57 21.65 3.92
CA LEU A 366 22.17 22.04 4.07
C LEU A 366 21.65 22.03 5.50
N ILE A 367 22.39 21.45 6.46
CA ILE A 367 21.89 21.23 7.82
C ILE A 367 21.81 22.52 8.67
N ASN A 368 20.60 22.84 9.12
CA ASN A 368 20.37 23.97 10.04
C ASN A 368 20.55 23.58 11.52
N ASP A 369 20.47 24.56 12.42
CA ASP A 369 20.73 24.33 13.85
C ASP A 369 19.66 23.48 14.54
N LYS A 370 18.40 23.56 14.10
CA LYS A 370 17.30 22.74 14.65
C LYS A 370 17.49 21.27 14.30
N SER A 371 17.79 20.97 13.03
CA SER A 371 18.12 19.63 12.56
C SER A 371 19.36 19.08 13.27
N TRP A 372 20.38 19.91 13.47
CA TRP A 372 21.60 19.53 14.18
C TRP A 372 21.34 19.20 15.65
N ALA A 373 20.58 20.04 16.35
CA ALA A 373 20.19 19.80 17.74
C ALA A 373 19.37 18.50 17.88
N PHE A 374 18.53 18.18 16.91
CA PHE A 374 17.80 16.91 16.87
C PHE A 374 18.74 15.70 16.79
N LEU A 375 19.83 15.77 16.01
CA LEU A 375 20.80 14.67 15.90
C LEU A 375 21.56 14.44 17.22
N ILE A 376 21.86 15.49 17.99
CA ILE A 376 22.74 15.35 19.17
C ILE A 376 21.97 15.26 20.48
N ASN A 377 20.88 15.99 20.63
CA ASN A 377 20.26 16.25 21.93
C ASN A 377 18.89 15.58 22.13
N SER A 378 18.30 14.98 21.10
CA SER A 378 16.96 14.38 21.19
C SER A 378 17.01 12.88 21.50
N SER A 379 16.09 12.41 22.34
CA SER A 379 15.91 10.99 22.67
C SER A 379 15.49 10.14 21.45
N GLY A 380 14.83 10.75 20.46
CA GLY A 380 14.52 10.14 19.16
C GLY A 380 15.57 10.40 18.08
N SER A 381 16.82 10.70 18.47
CA SER A 381 17.91 10.89 17.52
C SER A 381 18.25 9.57 16.82
N PRO A 382 18.50 9.59 15.49
CA PRO A 382 18.99 8.41 14.80
C PRO A 382 20.31 7.91 15.41
N PHE A 383 21.21 8.77 15.90
CA PHE A 383 22.51 8.36 16.47
C PHE A 383 22.41 7.37 17.66
N GLY A 384 21.24 7.28 18.30
CA GLY A 384 20.96 6.27 19.33
C GLY A 384 20.82 4.84 18.78
N GLU A 385 20.43 4.69 17.52
CA GLU A 385 20.18 3.40 16.88
C GLU A 385 21.46 2.65 16.51
N ASN A 386 21.36 1.33 16.41
CA ASN A 386 22.46 0.41 16.06
C ASN A 386 22.20 -0.19 14.67
N ASN A 387 23.27 -0.68 14.02
CA ASN A 387 23.22 -1.35 12.73
C ASN A 387 22.68 -0.48 11.58
N GLN A 388 22.71 0.84 11.70
CA GLN A 388 22.34 1.78 10.64
C GLN A 388 23.54 2.16 9.76
N THR A 389 23.27 2.72 8.59
CA THR A 389 24.30 3.33 7.73
C THR A 389 24.16 4.85 7.71
N TYR A 390 25.14 5.55 8.26
CA TYR A 390 25.23 7.01 8.25
C TYR A 390 26.08 7.49 7.09
N TYR A 391 25.50 8.38 6.29
CA TYR A 391 26.21 9.03 5.20
C TYR A 391 26.30 10.54 5.44
N PHE A 392 27.49 11.03 5.79
CA PHE A 392 27.78 12.45 5.94
C PHE A 392 28.26 13.03 4.62
N LYS A 393 27.38 13.79 3.96
CA LYS A 393 27.67 14.43 2.70
C LYS A 393 28.37 15.77 2.92
N ASN A 394 29.47 16.00 2.18
CA ASN A 394 30.26 17.24 2.19
C ASN A 394 30.69 17.66 3.60
N LEU A 395 31.31 16.74 4.35
CA LEU A 395 31.74 17.01 5.73
C LEU A 395 32.67 18.22 5.83
N ASP A 396 33.44 18.49 4.77
CA ASP A 396 34.28 19.68 4.63
C ASP A 396 33.53 21.01 4.56
N ARG A 397 32.19 21.01 4.52
CA ARG A 397 31.35 22.21 4.59
C ARG A 397 30.70 22.43 5.94
N LEU A 398 30.87 21.50 6.89
CA LEU A 398 30.32 21.62 8.22
C LEU A 398 31.02 22.75 9.01
N PRO A 399 30.28 23.63 9.72
CA PRO A 399 30.85 24.65 10.60
C PRO A 399 31.66 24.03 11.75
N ASP A 400 32.74 24.69 12.17
CA ASP A 400 33.69 24.11 13.14
C ASP A 400 33.08 23.73 14.49
N ASN A 401 32.10 24.48 14.99
CA ASN A 401 31.40 24.14 16.24
C ASN A 401 30.65 22.79 16.11
N LYS A 402 29.90 22.61 15.03
CA LYS A 402 29.18 21.37 14.72
C LYS A 402 30.15 20.22 14.46
N TYR A 403 31.26 20.49 13.76
CA TYR A 403 32.30 19.49 13.52
C TYR A 403 32.89 18.92 14.82
N ARG A 404 33.23 19.77 15.79
CA ARG A 404 33.73 19.32 17.10
C ARG A 404 32.69 18.51 17.88
N GLN A 405 31.42 18.90 17.80
CA GLN A 405 30.34 18.13 18.42
C GLN A 405 30.16 16.76 17.77
N LEU A 406 30.29 16.67 16.45
CA LEU A 406 30.26 15.39 15.73
C LEU A 406 31.42 14.49 16.14
N GLU A 407 32.64 15.06 16.21
CA GLU A 407 33.83 14.33 16.64
C GLU A 407 33.64 13.76 18.05
N PHE A 408 33.09 14.54 18.98
CA PHE A 408 32.75 14.09 20.32
C PHE A 408 31.74 12.94 20.31
N VAL A 409 30.63 13.06 19.55
CA VAL A 409 29.62 12.01 19.42
C VAL A 409 30.22 10.71 18.85
N LEU A 410 31.07 10.81 17.84
CA LEU A 410 31.69 9.64 17.20
C LEU A 410 32.66 8.91 18.15
N LEU A 411 33.36 9.64 19.03
CA LEU A 411 34.29 9.07 20.01
C LEU A 411 33.56 8.49 21.23
N GLU A 412 32.76 9.30 21.91
CA GLU A 412 32.13 8.94 23.20
C GLU A 412 30.99 7.93 23.01
N GLN A 413 30.19 8.07 21.94
CA GLN A 413 29.06 7.16 21.69
C GLN A 413 29.42 5.96 20.82
N SER A 414 30.72 5.78 20.50
CA SER A 414 31.23 4.67 19.69
C SER A 414 30.40 4.40 18.43
N LEU A 415 29.96 5.47 17.76
CA LEU A 415 29.02 5.39 16.65
C LEU A 415 29.58 4.59 15.46
N PRO A 416 30.85 4.74 15.05
CA PRO A 416 31.47 3.91 14.01
C PRO A 416 31.60 2.41 14.35
N GLN A 417 31.59 2.05 15.64
CA GLN A 417 31.65 0.65 16.08
C GLN A 417 30.27 -0.01 16.06
N ARG A 418 29.21 0.76 16.31
CA ARG A 418 27.81 0.29 16.33
C ARG A 418 27.12 0.39 14.97
N ASN A 419 27.62 1.26 14.10
CA ASN A 419 26.99 1.64 12.84
C ASN A 419 28.02 1.78 11.72
N ARG A 420 27.57 1.66 10.48
CA ARG A 420 28.43 1.93 9.31
C ARG A 420 28.45 3.42 9.02
N VAL A 421 29.65 3.98 8.83
CA VAL A 421 29.83 5.41 8.56
C VAL A 421 30.49 5.62 7.20
N ILE A 422 29.88 6.43 6.35
CA ILE A 422 30.37 6.84 5.04
C ILE A 422 30.42 8.36 5.03
N LEU A 423 31.52 8.93 4.55
CA LEU A 423 31.71 10.38 4.51
C LEU A 423 32.16 10.81 3.11
N THR A 424 31.71 11.96 2.64
CA THR A 424 32.23 12.59 1.42
C THR A 424 32.91 13.92 1.70
N CYS A 425 33.98 14.17 0.97
CA CYS A 425 34.73 15.43 1.00
C CYS A 425 35.01 15.91 -0.43
N VAL A 426 34.85 17.21 -0.67
CA VAL A 426 35.27 17.84 -1.93
C VAL A 426 36.76 18.16 -1.86
N LEU A 427 37.52 17.85 -2.91
CA LEU A 427 38.92 18.24 -3.03
C LEU A 427 39.04 19.69 -3.49
N ASP A 428 40.05 20.40 -2.98
CA ASP A 428 40.37 21.74 -3.49
C ASP A 428 40.96 21.71 -4.91
N LYS A 429 41.15 22.89 -5.54
CA LYS A 429 41.73 23.01 -6.90
C LYS A 429 43.14 22.43 -7.03
N ASN A 430 43.83 22.19 -5.90
CA ASN A 430 45.17 21.60 -5.84
C ASN A 430 45.13 20.10 -5.48
N GLY A 431 43.95 19.50 -5.38
CA GLY A 431 43.75 18.10 -5.03
C GLY A 431 44.07 17.76 -3.57
N LYS A 432 44.18 18.76 -2.68
CA LYS A 432 44.48 18.57 -1.26
C LYS A 432 43.22 18.45 -0.42
N LEU A 433 43.32 17.66 0.64
CA LEU A 433 42.28 17.53 1.66
C LEU A 433 42.50 18.56 2.76
N PRO A 434 41.42 19.14 3.32
CA PRO A 434 41.52 19.96 4.53
C PRO A 434 42.15 19.18 5.68
N GLU A 435 43.01 19.84 6.46
CA GLU A 435 43.75 19.22 7.58
C GLU A 435 42.82 18.57 8.61
N ARG A 436 41.64 19.16 8.85
CA ARG A 436 40.62 18.60 9.75
C ARG A 436 40.13 17.22 9.30
N ILE A 437 39.94 17.02 7.99
CA ILE A 437 39.50 15.75 7.42
C ILE A 437 40.64 14.71 7.49
N LEU A 438 41.89 15.14 7.31
CA LEU A 438 43.05 14.25 7.49
C LEU A 438 43.16 13.74 8.93
N ARG A 439 42.97 14.61 9.92
CA ARG A 439 42.91 14.22 11.34
C ARG A 439 41.81 13.19 11.60
N PHE A 440 40.61 13.44 11.07
CA PHE A 440 39.48 12.52 11.19
C PHE A 440 39.78 11.14 10.61
N ILE A 441 40.35 11.09 9.39
CA ILE A 441 40.71 9.83 8.73
C ILE A 441 41.65 9.00 9.61
N ASN A 442 42.68 9.64 10.18
CA ASN A 442 43.68 8.97 11.01
C ASN A 442 43.09 8.51 12.35
N GLN A 443 42.23 9.32 12.96
CA GLN A 443 41.64 9.04 14.27
C GLN A 443 40.63 7.88 14.24
N PHE A 444 39.82 7.78 13.18
CA PHE A 444 38.81 6.73 13.03
C PHE A 444 39.24 5.58 12.11
N SER A 445 40.53 5.50 11.75
CA SER A 445 41.10 4.48 10.85
C SER A 445 40.28 4.30 9.56
N CYS A 446 39.88 5.40 8.93
CA CYS A 446 38.98 5.35 7.78
C CYS A 446 39.67 4.81 6.52
N SER A 447 38.99 3.94 5.79
CA SER A 447 39.37 3.56 4.42
C SER A 447 39.10 4.72 3.45
N LYS A 448 40.05 5.04 2.58
CA LYS A 448 39.94 6.17 1.64
C LYS A 448 39.66 5.69 0.21
N ILE A 449 38.68 6.31 -0.44
CA ILE A 449 38.40 6.17 -1.88
C ILE A 449 38.62 7.54 -2.53
N ARG A 450 39.51 7.63 -3.53
CA ARG A 450 39.66 8.84 -4.37
C ARG A 450 39.00 8.58 -5.71
N LEU A 451 37.94 9.31 -6.00
CA LEU A 451 37.32 9.31 -7.31
C LEU A 451 38.11 10.21 -8.25
N PRO A 452 38.48 9.71 -9.44
CA PRO A 452 39.14 10.51 -10.45
C PRO A 452 38.16 11.54 -11.05
N SER A 453 38.70 12.66 -11.51
CA SER A 453 37.97 13.61 -12.34
C SER A 453 37.67 13.00 -13.72
N LEU A 454 36.71 13.58 -14.43
CA LEU A 454 36.40 13.18 -15.80
C LEU A 454 37.61 13.38 -16.73
N ARG A 455 38.42 14.43 -16.47
CA ARG A 455 39.66 14.74 -17.20
C ARG A 455 40.72 13.64 -17.07
N GLU A 456 40.80 13.01 -15.90
CA GLU A 456 41.69 11.86 -15.66
C GLU A 456 41.21 10.58 -16.37
N ARG A 457 39.98 10.55 -16.92
CA ARG A 457 39.34 9.39 -17.57
C ARG A 457 38.91 9.64 -19.01
N MET A 458 39.57 10.57 -19.71
CA MET A 458 39.22 10.90 -21.10
C MET A 458 39.37 9.73 -22.07
N THR A 459 40.24 8.76 -21.76
CA THR A 459 40.38 7.51 -22.52
C THR A 459 39.10 6.67 -22.53
N GLU A 460 38.28 6.78 -21.49
CA GLU A 460 37.00 6.07 -21.35
C GLU A 460 35.81 6.91 -21.81
N PHE A 461 36.01 8.20 -22.13
CA PHE A 461 34.93 9.16 -22.40
C PHE A 461 33.93 8.66 -23.44
N SER A 462 34.42 8.17 -24.59
CA SER A 462 33.57 7.71 -25.69
C SER A 462 32.66 6.54 -25.25
N MET A 463 33.20 5.61 -24.46
CA MET A 463 32.44 4.48 -23.92
C MET A 463 31.37 4.97 -22.93
N LEU A 464 31.75 5.83 -21.97
CA LEU A 464 30.84 6.37 -20.96
C LEU A 464 29.67 7.13 -21.61
N ALA A 465 29.98 7.97 -22.59
CA ALA A 465 28.98 8.75 -23.32
C ALA A 465 28.06 7.85 -24.16
N SER A 466 28.61 6.84 -24.85
CA SER A 466 27.81 5.91 -25.66
C SER A 466 26.83 5.08 -24.82
N LEU A 467 27.29 4.55 -23.67
CA LEU A 467 26.43 3.80 -22.75
C LEU A 467 25.32 4.68 -22.16
N TYR A 468 25.64 5.93 -21.78
CA TYR A 468 24.63 6.85 -21.27
C TYR A 468 23.61 7.27 -22.34
N MET A 469 24.06 7.53 -23.57
CA MET A 469 23.18 7.84 -24.69
C MET A 469 22.26 6.66 -25.03
N ALA A 470 22.76 5.42 -25.01
CA ALA A 470 21.93 4.23 -25.24
C ALA A 470 20.77 4.15 -24.23
N LYS A 471 21.02 4.47 -22.96
CA LYS A 471 19.96 4.59 -21.95
C LYS A 471 18.94 5.69 -22.31
N LYS A 472 19.42 6.87 -22.71
CA LYS A 472 18.56 8.02 -23.05
C LYS A 472 17.73 7.82 -24.32
N ASN A 473 18.27 7.13 -25.31
CA ASN A 473 17.54 6.71 -26.50
C ASN A 473 16.31 5.88 -26.12
N THR A 474 16.47 4.92 -25.21
CA THR A 474 15.35 4.11 -24.71
C THR A 474 14.33 4.95 -23.94
N GLU A 475 14.77 5.89 -23.10
CA GLU A 475 13.87 6.76 -22.32
C GLU A 475 13.07 7.75 -23.18
N LEU A 476 13.70 8.30 -24.22
CA LEU A 476 13.11 9.35 -25.06
C LEU A 476 12.54 8.84 -26.40
N GLY A 477 12.62 7.53 -26.66
CA GLY A 477 12.20 6.93 -27.93
C GLY A 477 13.03 7.37 -29.13
N LYS A 478 14.30 7.74 -28.93
CA LYS A 478 15.22 8.20 -29.98
C LYS A 478 16.13 7.06 -30.49
N GLN A 479 16.73 7.26 -31.67
CA GLN A 479 17.63 6.30 -32.32
C GLN A 479 18.98 6.93 -32.68
N ILE A 480 19.60 7.62 -31.72
CA ILE A 480 20.90 8.27 -31.91
C ILE A 480 22.02 7.22 -31.80
N LEU A 481 22.85 7.09 -32.82
CA LEU A 481 23.94 6.11 -32.91
C LEU A 481 25.24 6.60 -32.24
N GLY A 482 25.46 7.92 -32.19
CA GLY A 482 26.66 8.49 -31.57
C GLY A 482 26.90 9.95 -31.93
N PHE A 483 28.15 10.37 -31.85
CA PHE A 483 28.60 11.72 -32.18
C PHE A 483 29.25 11.76 -33.56
N GLU A 484 29.15 12.90 -34.25
CA GLU A 484 30.09 13.21 -35.33
C GLU A 484 31.52 13.30 -34.77
N PRO A 485 32.57 12.93 -35.54
CA PRO A 485 33.95 12.97 -35.06
C PRO A 485 34.38 14.34 -34.49
N ALA A 486 33.97 15.42 -35.17
CA ALA A 486 34.26 16.78 -34.73
C ALA A 486 33.48 17.19 -33.47
N ALA A 487 32.27 16.65 -33.26
CA ALA A 487 31.51 16.87 -32.03
C ALA A 487 32.16 16.15 -30.84
N LEU A 488 32.63 14.91 -31.05
CA LEU A 488 33.32 14.13 -30.02
C LEU A 488 34.61 14.81 -29.58
N GLU A 489 35.41 15.33 -30.52
CA GLU A 489 36.65 16.05 -30.23
C GLU A 489 36.40 17.30 -29.37
N LEU A 490 35.34 18.06 -29.66
CA LEU A 490 34.94 19.22 -28.84
C LEU A 490 34.60 18.84 -27.40
N LEU A 491 33.91 17.71 -27.21
CA LEU A 491 33.54 17.21 -25.89
C LEU A 491 34.75 16.67 -25.09
N GLN A 492 35.69 16.01 -25.77
CA GLN A 492 36.91 15.49 -25.15
C GLN A 492 37.88 16.59 -24.73
N ASN A 493 37.97 17.68 -25.50
CA ASN A 493 38.84 18.82 -25.21
C ASN A 493 38.25 19.83 -24.22
N TYR A 494 37.06 19.56 -23.67
CA TYR A 494 36.41 20.44 -22.70
C TYR A 494 36.88 20.17 -21.27
N ASP A 495 36.96 21.21 -20.44
CA ASP A 495 37.55 21.13 -19.09
C ASP A 495 36.65 20.47 -18.03
N TRP A 496 35.34 20.43 -18.26
CA TRP A 496 34.33 19.84 -17.37
C TRP A 496 34.48 20.19 -15.88
N PRO A 497 34.38 21.47 -15.48
CA PRO A 497 34.56 21.92 -14.10
C PRO A 497 33.66 21.22 -13.07
N CYS A 498 32.47 20.74 -13.45
CA CYS A 498 31.59 19.94 -12.57
C CYS A 498 31.47 18.47 -13.01
N ASN A 499 32.51 17.94 -13.67
CA ASN A 499 32.68 16.52 -14.01
C ASN A 499 31.40 15.88 -14.59
N TYR A 500 30.98 14.73 -14.06
CA TYR A 500 29.85 13.97 -14.58
C TYR A 500 28.50 14.68 -14.38
N THR A 501 28.37 15.56 -13.37
CA THR A 501 27.14 16.34 -13.17
C THR A 501 26.89 17.27 -14.34
N GLN A 502 27.94 17.97 -14.82
CA GLN A 502 27.85 18.83 -15.99
C GLN A 502 27.68 18.00 -17.27
N LEU A 503 28.50 16.95 -17.45
CA LEU A 503 28.44 16.08 -18.62
C LEU A 503 27.04 15.49 -18.80
N LYS A 504 26.42 15.00 -17.73
CA LYS A 504 25.05 14.46 -17.75
C LYS A 504 24.07 15.47 -18.33
N ARG A 505 24.06 16.71 -17.80
CA ARG A 505 23.16 17.77 -18.27
C ARG A 505 23.39 18.12 -19.73
N VAL A 506 24.66 18.22 -20.14
CA VAL A 506 25.03 18.54 -21.53
C VAL A 506 24.59 17.42 -22.47
N LEU A 507 24.82 16.15 -22.12
CA LEU A 507 24.36 15.01 -22.92
C LEU A 507 22.83 14.92 -22.98
N ASP A 508 22.12 15.16 -21.88
CA ASP A 508 20.66 15.19 -21.85
C ASP A 508 20.11 16.25 -22.83
N ALA A 509 20.70 17.44 -22.84
CA ALA A 509 20.33 18.51 -23.78
C ALA A 509 20.67 18.15 -25.23
N LEU A 510 21.87 17.62 -25.51
CA LEU A 510 22.26 17.24 -26.86
C LEU A 510 21.38 16.14 -27.45
N VAL A 511 21.06 15.10 -26.66
CA VAL A 511 20.13 14.04 -27.08
C VAL A 511 18.73 14.64 -27.30
N GLY A 512 18.27 15.53 -26.41
CA GLY A 512 16.97 16.19 -26.53
C GLY A 512 16.82 17.03 -27.80
N MET A 513 17.85 17.77 -28.19
CA MET A 513 17.86 18.67 -29.35
C MET A 513 18.16 17.99 -30.69
N THR A 514 18.58 16.72 -30.67
CA THR A 514 18.99 15.99 -31.88
C THR A 514 17.84 15.15 -32.44
N ASP A 515 17.46 15.40 -33.69
CA ASP A 515 16.45 14.62 -34.42
C ASP A 515 17.07 13.68 -35.48
N THR A 516 18.40 13.74 -35.64
CA THR A 516 19.19 12.93 -36.56
C THR A 516 19.86 11.74 -35.86
N SER A 517 20.34 10.76 -36.62
CA SER A 517 21.05 9.59 -36.06
C SER A 517 22.40 9.93 -35.41
N TYR A 518 22.98 11.09 -35.68
CA TYR A 518 24.22 11.54 -35.06
C TYR A 518 24.06 12.94 -34.45
N ILE A 519 24.71 13.16 -33.31
CA ILE A 519 24.80 14.48 -32.67
C ILE A 519 25.81 15.33 -33.44
N SER A 520 25.34 16.49 -33.92
CA SER A 520 26.11 17.36 -34.79
C SER A 520 27.14 18.21 -34.05
N GLN A 521 28.22 18.58 -34.76
CA GLN A 521 29.21 19.53 -34.26
C GLN A 521 28.57 20.89 -33.94
N LEU A 522 27.61 21.34 -34.76
CA LEU A 522 26.95 22.63 -34.58
C LEU A 522 26.23 22.72 -33.23
N HIS A 523 25.36 21.75 -32.92
CA HIS A 523 24.64 21.71 -31.64
C HIS A 523 25.60 21.60 -30.45
N THR A 524 26.63 20.77 -30.58
CA THR A 524 27.65 20.59 -29.55
C THR A 524 28.43 21.88 -29.28
N SER A 525 28.90 22.55 -30.32
CA SER A 525 29.67 23.80 -30.19
C SER A 525 28.86 24.92 -29.56
N TRP A 526 27.58 25.05 -29.93
CA TRP A 526 26.68 26.05 -29.39
C TRP A 526 26.46 25.83 -27.89
N LEU A 527 26.10 24.62 -27.48
CA LEU A 527 25.85 24.30 -26.08
C LEU A 527 27.10 24.45 -25.21
N LEU A 528 28.27 24.00 -25.70
CA LEU A 528 29.54 24.19 -24.98
C LEU A 528 29.94 25.68 -24.88
N SER A 529 29.53 26.52 -25.82
CA SER A 529 29.77 27.96 -25.74
C SER A 529 28.90 28.63 -24.67
N GLU A 530 27.65 28.19 -24.51
CA GLU A 530 26.79 28.64 -23.41
C GLU A 530 27.34 28.19 -22.05
N GLU A 531 27.78 26.93 -21.94
CA GLU A 531 28.43 26.40 -20.74
C GLU A 531 29.70 27.19 -20.37
N LYS A 532 30.52 27.56 -21.37
CA LYS A 532 31.68 28.43 -21.15
C LYS A 532 31.28 29.82 -20.66
N SER A 533 30.13 30.35 -21.04
CA SER A 533 29.67 31.65 -20.52
C SER A 533 29.22 31.58 -19.07
N ILE A 534 28.68 30.43 -18.64
CA ILE A 534 28.13 30.23 -17.28
C ILE A 534 29.24 29.88 -16.28
N TYR A 535 30.16 28.99 -16.66
CA TYR A 535 31.26 28.54 -15.79
C TYR A 535 32.60 29.24 -16.08
N GLY A 536 32.65 30.03 -17.15
CA GLY A 536 33.80 30.85 -17.49
C GLY A 536 33.80 32.15 -16.72
N SER A 537 34.43 32.11 -15.56
CA SER A 537 35.25 33.23 -15.09
C SER A 537 36.53 32.65 -14.51
N ASP A 538 37.66 33.08 -15.07
CA ASP A 538 39.05 32.62 -14.84
C ASP A 538 39.56 31.45 -15.69
N SER A 539 39.31 31.46 -17.01
CA SER A 539 40.40 31.09 -17.91
C SER A 539 41.28 32.32 -18.11
N SER A 540 42.56 32.10 -17.86
CA SER A 540 43.72 32.96 -18.04
C SER A 540 43.91 33.43 -19.50
N GLN A 541 42.90 34.09 -20.05
CA GLN A 541 43.02 35.03 -21.17
C GLN A 541 42.94 36.49 -20.67
N ASP A 542 42.41 36.73 -19.47
CA ASP A 542 42.43 38.04 -18.79
C ASP A 542 43.59 38.22 -17.79
N ALA A 543 44.43 37.20 -17.58
CA ALA A 543 45.69 37.39 -16.87
C ALA A 543 46.69 38.12 -17.79
N ILE A 544 46.98 39.39 -17.47
CA ILE A 544 48.12 40.10 -18.04
C ILE A 544 49.38 39.31 -17.66
N ASP A 545 50.15 38.86 -18.65
CA ASP A 545 51.45 38.23 -18.42
C ASP A 545 52.43 39.28 -17.88
N LEU A 546 52.60 39.31 -16.56
CA LEU A 546 53.48 40.27 -15.87
C LEU A 546 54.97 40.01 -16.08
N ASN A 547 55.36 38.92 -16.77
CA ASN A 547 56.75 38.65 -17.13
C ASN A 547 57.19 39.34 -18.43
N ARG A 548 56.29 40.10 -19.07
CA ARG A 548 56.55 40.85 -20.31
C ARG A 548 56.92 42.29 -20.05
N THR A 549 57.43 42.97 -21.08
CA THR A 549 57.72 44.39 -20.96
C THR A 549 56.43 45.20 -20.77
N LEU A 550 56.52 46.32 -20.03
CA LEU A 550 55.41 47.25 -19.81
C LEU A 550 54.79 47.73 -21.14
N TYR A 551 55.58 47.74 -22.21
CA TYR A 551 55.13 48.08 -23.56
C TYR A 551 54.17 47.03 -24.14
N GLU A 552 54.52 45.74 -24.07
CA GLU A 552 53.71 44.63 -24.58
C GLU A 552 52.42 44.46 -23.79
N ILE A 553 52.50 44.63 -22.47
CA ILE A 553 51.34 44.63 -21.58
C ILE A 553 50.35 45.74 -21.97
N ASN A 554 50.85 46.96 -22.19
CA ASN A 554 50.00 48.09 -22.59
C ASN A 554 49.39 47.90 -23.98
N ARG A 555 50.15 47.33 -24.92
CA ARG A 555 49.66 47.00 -26.27
C ARG A 555 48.52 45.98 -26.23
N ASP A 556 48.66 44.93 -25.43
CA ASP A 556 47.63 43.89 -25.29
C ASP A 556 46.34 44.48 -24.70
N ILE A 557 46.46 45.35 -23.69
CA ILE A 557 45.30 46.06 -23.10
C ILE A 557 44.63 46.98 -24.13
N ILE A 558 45.41 47.74 -24.90
CA ILE A 558 44.89 48.67 -25.92
C ILE A 558 44.17 47.91 -27.05
N ASN A 559 44.75 46.80 -27.53
CA ASN A 559 44.14 45.99 -28.58
C ASN A 559 42.85 45.32 -28.11
N ARG A 560 42.80 44.82 -26.86
CA ARG A 560 41.58 44.25 -26.27
C ARG A 560 40.44 45.27 -26.21
N GLU A 561 40.74 46.48 -25.75
CA GLU A 561 39.73 47.54 -25.64
C GLU A 561 39.31 48.07 -27.02
N LEU A 562 40.20 48.09 -28.01
CA LEU A 562 39.87 48.39 -29.40
C LEU A 562 38.90 47.36 -30.00
N VAL A 563 39.11 46.07 -29.75
CA VAL A 563 38.19 45.01 -30.19
C VAL A 563 36.83 45.15 -29.50
N ARG A 564 36.80 45.35 -28.18
CA ARG A 564 35.56 45.54 -27.40
C ARG A 564 34.74 46.74 -27.88
N MET A 565 35.40 47.83 -28.27
CA MET A 565 34.75 49.05 -28.74
C MET A 565 34.62 49.15 -30.27
N LYS A 566 34.70 48.02 -30.99
CA LYS A 566 34.53 47.94 -32.45
C LYS A 566 35.41 48.96 -33.21
N GLY A 567 36.64 49.17 -32.76
CA GLY A 567 37.61 50.05 -33.40
C GLY A 567 37.45 51.55 -33.10
N ASN A 568 36.59 51.95 -32.15
CA ASN A 568 36.41 53.35 -31.78
C ASN A 568 37.57 53.88 -30.91
N GLN A 569 38.65 54.31 -31.56
CA GLN A 569 39.87 54.80 -30.89
C GLN A 569 39.63 55.97 -29.93
N THR A 570 38.66 56.85 -30.21
CA THR A 570 38.36 58.01 -29.36
C THR A 570 37.73 57.58 -28.04
N ALA A 571 36.83 56.59 -28.08
CA ALA A 571 36.19 56.04 -26.89
C ALA A 571 37.19 55.25 -26.02
N VAL A 572 38.08 54.48 -26.66
CA VAL A 572 39.13 53.71 -25.96
C VAL A 572 40.16 54.65 -25.30
N ALA A 573 40.62 55.68 -26.01
CA ALA A 573 41.56 56.67 -25.45
C ALA A 573 40.99 57.37 -24.21
N LYS A 574 39.71 57.77 -24.26
CA LYS A 574 39.01 58.39 -23.13
C LYS A 574 38.86 57.44 -21.94
N LYS A 575 38.59 56.16 -22.19
CA LYS A 575 38.43 55.14 -21.14
C LYS A 575 39.76 54.81 -20.46
N LEU A 576 40.85 54.71 -21.23
CA LEU A 576 42.18 54.40 -20.71
C LEU A 576 42.91 55.62 -20.13
N GLY A 577 42.33 56.83 -20.24
CA GLY A 577 42.93 58.06 -19.73
C GLY A 577 44.19 58.52 -20.47
N ILE A 578 44.38 58.07 -21.72
CA ILE A 578 45.56 58.38 -22.55
C ILE A 578 45.18 59.24 -23.75
N SER A 579 46.16 59.97 -24.30
CA SER A 579 45.94 60.74 -25.54
C SER A 579 45.75 59.83 -26.75
N ARG A 580 44.97 60.26 -27.75
CA ARG A 580 44.75 59.49 -29.00
C ARG A 580 46.06 59.21 -29.75
N THR A 581 47.03 60.12 -29.67
CA THR A 581 48.39 59.97 -30.19
C THR A 581 49.18 58.87 -29.48
N THR A 582 49.03 58.73 -28.16
CA THR A 582 49.65 57.65 -27.37
C THR A 582 49.05 56.31 -27.75
N LEU A 583 47.72 56.22 -27.83
CA LEU A 583 47.01 55.01 -28.24
C LEU A 583 47.43 54.53 -29.63
N TRP A 584 47.58 55.45 -30.59
CA TRP A 584 48.02 55.11 -31.94
C TRP A 584 49.46 54.57 -31.99
N ARG A 585 50.37 55.10 -31.16
CA ARG A 585 51.76 54.63 -31.11
C ARG A 585 51.83 53.16 -30.68
N TYR A 586 51.09 52.78 -29.63
CA TYR A 586 50.99 51.40 -29.17
C TYR A 586 50.26 50.45 -30.13
N ALA A 587 49.40 50.98 -31.01
CA ALA A 587 48.62 50.17 -31.95
C ALA A 587 49.34 49.88 -33.28
N LYS A 588 50.35 50.68 -33.65
CA LYS A 588 51.02 50.60 -34.97
C LYS A 588 52.37 49.88 -34.94
N GLU A 589 53.10 49.98 -33.83
CA GLU A 589 54.31 49.19 -33.53
C GLU A 589 53.90 47.87 -32.85
#